data_AF-A0A946XLA9-F1
#
_entry.id   AF-A0A946XLA9-F1
#
_cell.length_a   1.000
_cell.length_b   1.000
_cell.length_c   1.000
_cell.angle_alpha   90.00
_cell.angle_beta   90.00
_cell.angle_gamma   90.00
#
_symmetry.space_group_name_H-M   'P 1'
#
loop_
_entity.id
_entity.type
_entity.pdbx_description
1 polymer ?
#
loop_
_entity_poly.entity_id
_entity_poly.type
_entity_poly.pdbx_seq_one_letter_code
_entity_poly.pdbx_strand_id
1 'polypeptide(L)'
;MLDNMDGKLDELLDELVIANHVLANENVVDSFGHISVRNPNNPKHFFISCSRSPEIVCRDDIMEFDLEGNSVDGSTLTPYGERFIHGALLEARPEVHSVVHNHSLSVIPFGVTGAQLQPIIHTGAGIGREIPIWDIYDKFGDTDLLV
;
A
#
# COMPACT_ATOMS: atom_id res chain seq x y z
N MET A 1 -20.65 -16.15 -18.04
CA MET A 1 -19.45 -16.28 -17.19
C MET A 1 -18.62 -15.01 -17.14
N LEU A 2 -18.65 -14.15 -18.17
CA LEU A 2 -17.94 -12.85 -18.17
C LEU A 2 -18.62 -11.79 -17.26
N ASP A 3 -19.96 -11.68 -17.28
CA ASP A 3 -20.72 -10.76 -16.38
C ASP A 3 -20.42 -10.90 -14.88
N ASN A 4 -19.98 -12.08 -14.45
CA ASN A 4 -19.75 -12.37 -13.03
C ASN A 4 -18.30 -12.06 -12.60
N MET A 5 -17.40 -11.75 -13.53
CA MET A 5 -16.02 -11.34 -13.26
C MET A 5 -15.90 -9.81 -13.20
N ASP A 6 -16.62 -9.10 -14.08
CA ASP A 6 -16.62 -7.63 -14.09
C ASP A 6 -17.25 -7.07 -12.80
N GLY A 7 -18.36 -7.66 -12.36
CA GLY A 7 -19.00 -7.26 -11.09
C GLY A 7 -18.10 -7.46 -9.85
N LYS A 8 -17.25 -8.49 -9.84
CA LYS A 8 -16.31 -8.73 -8.73
C LYS A 8 -15.16 -7.74 -8.70
N LEU A 9 -14.68 -7.33 -9.88
CA LEU A 9 -13.66 -6.29 -9.97
C LEU A 9 -14.24 -4.94 -9.52
N ASP A 10 -15.47 -4.64 -9.92
CA ASP A 10 -16.15 -3.43 -9.49
C ASP A 10 -16.35 -3.36 -7.98
N GLU A 11 -16.80 -4.46 -7.36
CA GLU A 11 -16.90 -4.57 -5.90
C GLU A 11 -15.55 -4.36 -5.21
N LEU A 12 -14.47 -4.96 -5.72
CA LEU A 12 -13.13 -4.82 -5.13
C LEU A 12 -12.61 -3.38 -5.19
N LEU A 13 -12.87 -2.67 -6.28
CA LEU A 13 -12.46 -1.28 -6.44
C LEU A 13 -13.28 -0.35 -5.54
N ASP A 14 -14.56 -0.65 -5.30
CA ASP A 14 -15.35 0.05 -4.29
C ASP A 14 -14.85 -0.24 -2.87
N GLU A 15 -14.48 -1.49 -2.57
CA GLU A 15 -13.84 -1.86 -1.30
C GLU A 15 -12.51 -1.13 -1.09
N LEU A 16 -11.72 -0.91 -2.14
CA LEU A 16 -10.47 -0.15 -2.05
C LEU A 16 -10.73 1.32 -1.69
N VAL A 17 -11.77 1.94 -2.26
CA VAL A 17 -12.20 3.30 -1.88
C VAL A 17 -12.64 3.33 -0.42
N ILE A 18 -13.47 2.38 0.00
CA ILE A 18 -13.91 2.24 1.40
C ILE A 18 -12.71 2.07 2.33
N ALA A 19 -11.71 1.25 1.96
CA ALA A 19 -10.53 1.01 2.76
C ALA A 19 -9.70 2.29 2.98
N ASN A 20 -9.55 3.14 1.96
CA ASN A 20 -8.91 4.45 2.11
C ASN A 20 -9.63 5.30 3.17
N HIS A 21 -10.96 5.41 3.09
CA HIS A 21 -11.75 6.19 4.05
C HIS A 21 -11.69 5.61 5.47
N VAL A 22 -11.77 4.29 5.62
CA VAL A 22 -11.70 3.62 6.93
C VAL A 22 -10.33 3.85 7.56
N LEU A 23 -9.24 3.63 6.82
CA LEU A 23 -7.89 3.83 7.33
C LEU A 23 -7.65 5.30 7.73
N ALA A 24 -8.18 6.25 6.98
CA ALA A 24 -8.10 7.68 7.31
C ALA A 24 -8.90 8.00 8.58
N ASN A 25 -10.16 7.54 8.63
CA ASN A 25 -11.06 7.79 9.77
C ASN A 25 -10.50 7.22 11.09
N GLU A 26 -9.91 6.02 11.03
CA GLU A 26 -9.29 5.36 12.18
C GLU A 26 -7.88 5.89 12.50
N ASN A 27 -7.40 6.91 11.79
CA ASN A 27 -6.05 7.48 11.93
C ASN A 27 -4.93 6.44 11.77
N VAL A 28 -5.16 5.42 10.94
CA VAL A 28 -4.16 4.41 10.57
C VAL A 28 -3.24 4.95 9.48
N VAL A 29 -3.77 5.73 8.54
CA VAL A 29 -3.01 6.48 7.54
C VAL A 29 -3.17 7.98 7.79
N ASP A 30 -2.14 8.76 7.47
CA ASP A 30 -2.20 10.21 7.40
C ASP A 30 -2.56 10.65 5.97
N SER A 31 -2.41 11.95 5.66
CA SER A 31 -2.66 12.48 4.30
C SER A 31 -1.71 11.96 3.22
N PHE A 32 -0.66 11.22 3.59
CA PHE A 32 0.37 10.71 2.69
C PHE A 32 0.40 9.18 2.62
N GLY A 33 -0.26 8.47 3.54
CA GLY A 33 -0.38 7.01 3.50
C GLY A 33 -1.30 6.53 2.37
N HIS A 34 -1.14 5.27 1.98
CA HIS A 34 -1.88 4.72 0.84
C HIS A 34 -2.02 3.19 0.94
N ILE A 35 -3.06 2.68 0.27
CA ILE A 35 -3.38 1.25 0.20
C ILE A 35 -3.53 0.84 -1.26
N SER A 36 -2.97 -0.32 -1.62
CA SER A 36 -3.17 -0.96 -2.91
C SER A 36 -3.84 -2.32 -2.78
N VAL A 37 -4.39 -2.81 -3.90
CA VAL A 37 -4.91 -4.17 -4.03
C VAL A 37 -4.46 -4.79 -5.34
N ARG A 38 -4.05 -6.06 -5.32
CA ARG A 38 -3.67 -6.82 -6.51
C ARG A 38 -4.89 -7.02 -7.40
N ASN A 39 -4.71 -6.86 -8.71
CA ASN A 39 -5.78 -7.13 -9.67
C ASN A 39 -6.09 -8.65 -9.68
N PRO A 40 -7.33 -9.07 -9.36
CA PRO A 40 -7.70 -10.49 -9.29
C PRO A 40 -7.75 -11.16 -10.66
N ASN A 41 -7.91 -10.39 -11.74
CA ASN A 41 -7.98 -10.87 -13.12
C ASN A 41 -6.60 -10.91 -13.77
N ASN A 42 -5.66 -10.08 -13.31
CA ASN A 42 -4.27 -10.10 -13.73
C ASN A 42 -3.35 -9.91 -12.51
N PRO A 43 -2.78 -10.99 -11.94
CA PRO A 43 -1.98 -10.89 -10.71
C PRO A 43 -0.66 -10.13 -10.90
N LYS A 44 -0.30 -9.76 -12.14
CA LYS A 44 0.85 -8.89 -12.44
C LYS A 44 0.49 -7.40 -12.42
N HIS A 45 -0.75 -7.04 -12.14
CA HIS A 45 -1.17 -5.66 -12.00
C HIS A 45 -1.73 -5.41 -10.59
N PHE A 46 -1.79 -4.14 -10.20
CA PHE A 46 -2.42 -3.71 -8.96
C PHE A 46 -3.09 -2.35 -9.12
N PHE A 47 -4.04 -2.07 -8.22
CA PHE A 47 -4.77 -0.82 -8.15
C PHE A 47 -4.36 -0.03 -6.91
N ILE A 48 -4.19 1.27 -7.06
CA ILE A 48 -3.93 2.25 -5.99
C ILE A 48 -4.50 3.60 -6.44
N SER A 49 -4.90 4.46 -5.50
CA SER A 49 -5.32 5.82 -5.86
C SER A 49 -4.18 6.61 -6.53
N CYS A 50 -4.54 7.65 -7.28
CA CYS A 50 -3.65 8.76 -7.58
C CYS A 50 -3.20 9.47 -6.29
N SER A 51 -2.19 10.34 -6.41
CA SER A 51 -1.64 11.12 -5.29
C SER A 51 -2.69 12.07 -4.70
N ARG A 52 -3.34 11.63 -3.62
CA ARG A 52 -4.49 12.31 -3.00
C ARG A 52 -4.68 11.86 -1.54
N SER A 53 -5.14 12.74 -0.66
CA SER A 53 -5.47 12.35 0.73
C SER A 53 -6.47 11.18 0.75
N PRO A 54 -6.21 10.08 1.50
CA PRO A 54 -7.09 8.91 1.56
C PRO A 54 -8.54 9.23 1.97
N GLU A 55 -8.75 10.30 2.72
CA GLU A 55 -10.08 10.71 3.20
C GLU A 55 -11.04 11.17 2.07
N ILE A 56 -10.50 11.55 0.91
CA ILE A 56 -11.27 12.08 -0.25
C ILE A 56 -11.08 11.26 -1.53
N VAL A 57 -10.49 10.07 -1.43
CA VAL A 57 -10.36 9.16 -2.57
C VAL A 57 -11.75 8.77 -3.07
N CYS A 58 -11.96 8.81 -4.38
CA CYS A 58 -13.14 8.27 -5.03
C CYS A 58 -12.78 7.28 -6.12
N ARG A 59 -13.79 6.67 -6.74
CA ARG A 59 -13.60 5.64 -7.76
C ARG A 59 -12.77 6.12 -8.95
N ASP A 60 -12.96 7.38 -9.37
CA ASP A 60 -12.25 7.99 -10.49
C ASP A 60 -10.77 8.27 -10.19
N ASP A 61 -10.36 8.16 -8.93
CA ASP A 61 -8.96 8.36 -8.53
C ASP A 61 -8.15 7.06 -8.62
N ILE A 62 -8.80 5.90 -8.75
CA ILE A 62 -8.10 4.61 -8.76
C ILE A 62 -7.42 4.39 -10.10
N MET A 63 -6.11 4.13 -10.04
CA MET A 63 -5.25 3.88 -11.19
C MET A 63 -4.76 2.43 -11.17
N GLU A 64 -4.50 1.86 -12.35
CA GLU A 64 -3.90 0.53 -12.52
C GLU A 64 -2.42 0.61 -12.92
N PHE A 65 -1.60 -0.21 -12.28
CA PHE A 65 -0.16 -0.32 -12.54
C PHE A 65 0.27 -1.77 -12.78
N ASP A 66 1.33 -1.98 -13.57
CA ASP A 66 2.10 -3.22 -13.56
C ASP A 66 2.97 -3.34 -12.28
N LEU A 67 3.60 -4.49 -12.05
CA LEU A 67 4.45 -4.72 -10.85
C LEU A 67 5.68 -3.82 -10.82
N GLU A 68 6.13 -3.31 -11.96
CA GLU A 68 7.21 -2.35 -12.09
C GLU A 68 6.77 -0.91 -11.75
N GLY A 69 5.48 -0.68 -11.50
CA GLY A 69 4.92 0.63 -11.15
C GLY A 69 4.68 1.55 -12.34
N ASN A 70 4.58 1.03 -13.56
CA ASN A 70 4.14 1.81 -14.73
C ASN A 70 2.61 1.81 -14.79
N SER A 71 2.01 2.97 -15.07
CA SER A 71 0.55 3.03 -15.30
C SER A 71 0.22 2.32 -16.61
N VAL A 72 -0.81 1.48 -16.58
CA VAL A 72 -1.22 0.63 -17.71
C VAL A 72 -2.65 0.92 -18.20
N ASP A 73 -3.36 1.81 -17.51
CA ASP A 73 -4.74 2.22 -17.81
C ASP A 73 -4.84 3.48 -18.70
N GLY A 74 -3.71 4.13 -19.00
CA GLY A 74 -3.68 5.37 -19.77
C GLY A 74 -4.14 6.61 -18.99
N SER A 75 -4.24 6.53 -17.66
CA SER A 75 -4.59 7.65 -16.80
C SER A 75 -3.56 8.78 -16.90
N THR A 76 -4.03 10.02 -16.88
CA THR A 76 -3.19 11.23 -16.81
C THR A 76 -3.07 11.79 -15.40
N LEU A 77 -3.65 11.12 -14.41
CA LEU A 77 -3.58 11.53 -13.01
C LEU A 77 -2.15 11.38 -12.48
N THR A 78 -1.78 12.21 -11.51
CA THR A 78 -0.46 12.13 -10.87
C THR A 78 -0.43 10.93 -9.93
N PRO A 79 0.45 9.93 -10.15
CA PRO A 79 0.53 8.76 -9.28
C PRO A 79 1.30 9.07 -7.98
N TYR A 80 1.18 8.21 -6.96
CA TYR A 80 2.10 8.25 -5.83
C TYR A 80 3.54 7.97 -6.28
N GLY A 81 4.49 8.71 -5.70
CA GLY A 81 5.92 8.47 -5.90
C GLY A 81 6.35 7.10 -5.37
N GLU A 82 5.79 6.70 -4.23
CA GLU A 82 6.11 5.49 -3.46
C GLU A 82 5.38 4.22 -3.95
N ARG A 83 4.62 4.30 -5.06
CA ARG A 83 3.90 3.14 -5.61
C ARG A 83 4.82 1.94 -5.92
N PHE A 84 6.12 2.20 -6.11
CA PHE A 84 7.13 1.17 -6.30
C PHE A 84 7.29 0.26 -5.07
N ILE A 85 7.01 0.73 -3.85
CA ILE A 85 6.94 -0.13 -2.65
C ILE A 85 5.90 -1.24 -2.86
N HIS A 86 4.71 -0.84 -3.35
CA HIS A 86 3.58 -1.75 -3.55
C HIS A 86 3.90 -2.76 -4.65
N GLY A 87 4.38 -2.28 -5.80
CA GLY A 87 4.79 -3.12 -6.92
C GLY A 87 5.85 -4.16 -6.51
N ALA A 88 6.93 -3.71 -5.87
CA ALA A 88 8.02 -4.59 -5.42
C ALA A 88 7.56 -5.63 -4.39
N LEU A 89 6.71 -5.26 -3.43
CA LEU A 89 6.19 -6.22 -2.45
C LEU A 89 5.27 -7.25 -3.11
N LEU A 90 4.38 -6.80 -4.00
CA LEU A 90 3.47 -7.67 -4.74
C LEU A 90 4.21 -8.56 -5.75
N GLU A 91 5.34 -8.12 -6.29
CA GLU A 91 6.22 -8.96 -7.11
C GLU A 91 6.90 -10.04 -6.27
N ALA A 92 7.52 -9.65 -5.16
CA ALA A 92 8.29 -10.56 -4.32
C ALA A 92 7.40 -11.55 -3.54
N ARG A 93 6.13 -11.21 -3.30
CA ARG A 93 5.19 -11.97 -2.46
C ARG A 93 3.87 -12.24 -3.21
N PRO A 94 3.80 -13.25 -4.07
CA PRO A 94 2.59 -13.56 -4.86
C PRO A 94 1.34 -13.86 -4.01
N GLU A 95 1.52 -14.31 -2.76
CA GLU A 95 0.44 -14.58 -1.82
C GLU A 95 -0.15 -13.31 -1.16
N VAL A 96 0.53 -12.17 -1.28
CA VAL A 96 0.05 -10.88 -0.78
C VAL A 96 -0.91 -10.28 -1.80
N HIS A 97 -2.08 -9.85 -1.34
CA HIS A 97 -3.13 -9.27 -2.18
C HIS A 97 -3.38 -7.79 -1.93
N SER A 98 -2.89 -7.22 -0.83
CA SER A 98 -3.03 -5.80 -0.52
C SER A 98 -1.84 -5.34 0.29
N VAL A 99 -1.44 -4.08 0.08
CA VAL A 99 -0.30 -3.46 0.74
C VAL A 99 -0.74 -2.10 1.27
N VAL A 100 -0.41 -1.83 2.53
CA VAL A 100 -0.65 -0.54 3.18
C VAL A 100 0.69 0.07 3.56
N HIS A 101 0.86 1.34 3.22
CA HIS A 101 1.97 2.18 3.66
C HIS A 101 1.43 3.35 4.50
N ASN A 102 2.07 3.62 5.63
CA ASN A 102 1.65 4.70 6.53
C ASN A 102 2.82 5.28 7.34
N HIS A 103 2.54 6.41 8.00
CA HIS A 103 3.47 7.11 8.88
C HIS A 103 3.02 7.07 10.35
N SER A 104 2.74 5.87 10.87
CA SER A 104 2.27 5.73 12.26
C SER A 104 3.31 6.23 13.28
N LEU A 105 3.00 7.33 13.97
CA LEU A 105 3.88 7.94 14.98
C LEU A 105 4.20 7.00 16.16
N SER A 106 3.34 6.02 16.43
CA SER A 106 3.58 4.97 17.43
C SER A 106 4.54 3.87 16.97
N VAL A 107 4.78 3.73 15.67
CA VAL A 107 5.61 2.66 15.09
C VAL A 107 6.96 3.18 14.61
N ILE A 108 7.01 4.39 14.00
CA ILE A 108 8.23 5.00 13.45
C ILE A 108 9.44 4.96 14.42
N PRO A 109 9.31 5.23 15.73
CA PRO A 109 10.45 5.18 16.64
C PRO A 109 11.17 3.82 16.66
N PHE A 110 10.47 2.70 16.44
CA PHE A 110 11.08 1.37 16.39
C PHE A 110 11.92 1.13 15.13
N GLY A 111 11.73 1.92 14.06
CA GLY A 111 12.54 1.84 12.84
C GLY A 111 13.88 2.59 12.94
N VAL A 112 14.01 3.56 13.84
CA VAL A 112 15.17 4.49 13.85
C VAL A 112 15.99 4.51 15.16
N THR A 113 15.45 3.95 16.25
CA THR A 113 16.11 4.01 17.58
C THR A 113 16.89 2.74 17.94
N GLY A 114 16.73 1.65 17.18
CA GLY A 114 17.26 0.33 17.52
C GLY A 114 16.45 -0.42 18.59
N ALA A 115 15.41 0.20 19.18
CA ALA A 115 14.46 -0.52 20.01
C ALA A 115 13.60 -1.46 19.15
N GLN A 116 13.45 -2.71 19.59
CA GLN A 116 12.62 -3.69 18.89
C GLN A 116 11.14 -3.54 19.28
N LEU A 117 10.24 -3.50 18.29
CA LEU A 117 8.81 -3.61 18.53
C LEU A 117 8.49 -5.06 18.95
N GLN A 118 7.86 -5.24 20.10
CA GLN A 118 7.57 -6.54 20.69
C GLN A 118 6.07 -6.72 20.97
N PRO A 119 5.50 -7.91 20.72
CA PRO A 119 4.11 -8.19 21.03
C PRO A 119 3.92 -8.36 22.55
N ILE A 120 3.34 -7.36 23.21
CA ILE A 120 3.10 -7.37 24.67
C ILE A 120 1.69 -7.85 25.06
N ILE A 121 0.76 -7.88 24.11
CA ILE A 121 -0.64 -8.30 24.30
C ILE A 121 -1.06 -9.26 23.20
N HIS A 122 -2.07 -10.09 23.48
CA HIS A 122 -2.52 -11.15 22.57
C HIS A 122 -2.94 -10.65 21.17
N THR A 123 -3.53 -9.45 21.07
CA THR A 123 -3.91 -8.85 19.77
C THR A 123 -2.70 -8.44 18.92
N GLY A 124 -1.56 -8.15 19.56
CA GLY A 124 -0.31 -7.83 18.87
C GLY A 124 0.50 -9.05 18.45
N ALA A 125 0.15 -10.26 18.91
CA ALA A 125 0.95 -11.47 18.65
C ALA A 125 1.09 -11.81 17.15
N GLY A 126 0.17 -11.34 16.31
CA GLY A 126 0.19 -11.55 14.86
C GLY A 126 1.39 -10.91 14.14
N ILE A 127 2.04 -9.91 14.74
CA ILE A 127 3.22 -9.26 14.14
C ILE A 127 4.46 -10.16 14.14
N GLY A 128 4.44 -11.27 14.89
CA GLY A 128 5.57 -12.17 15.05
C GLY A 128 6.59 -11.70 16.10
N ARG A 129 7.73 -12.40 16.16
CA ARG A 129 8.80 -12.13 17.15
C ARG A 129 9.69 -10.96 16.73
N GLU A 130 9.95 -10.84 15.44
CA GLU A 130 10.88 -9.90 14.84
C GLU A 130 10.21 -9.23 13.66
N ILE A 131 10.23 -7.90 13.65
CA ILE A 131 9.77 -7.09 12.52
C ILE A 131 11.02 -6.62 11.78
N PRO A 132 11.17 -6.95 10.48
CA PRO A 132 12.29 -6.50 9.68
C PRO A 132 12.33 -4.97 9.62
N ILE A 133 13.51 -4.40 9.83
CA ILE A 133 13.79 -2.99 9.59
C ILE A 133 14.61 -2.92 8.31
N TRP A 134 14.16 -2.10 7.37
CA TRP A 134 14.91 -1.78 6.17
C TRP A 134 15.49 -0.38 6.31
N ASP A 135 16.81 -0.25 6.12
CA ASP A 135 17.51 1.02 6.14
C ASP A 135 18.03 1.32 4.72
N ILE A 136 17.64 2.46 4.16
CA ILE A 136 18.10 2.90 2.84
C ILE A 136 19.62 3.10 2.79
N TYR A 137 20.23 3.48 3.92
CA TYR A 137 21.65 3.74 4.03
C TYR A 137 22.50 2.52 3.65
N ASP A 138 22.05 1.32 4.01
CA ASP A 138 22.77 0.06 3.77
C ASP A 138 23.13 -0.16 2.29
N LYS A 139 22.32 0.38 1.38
CA LYS A 139 22.50 0.20 -0.07
C LYS A 139 22.86 1.48 -0.80
N PHE A 140 22.34 2.63 -0.37
CA PHE A 140 22.44 3.88 -1.13
C PHE A 140 23.28 4.95 -0.43
N GLY A 141 23.68 4.75 0.83
CA GLY A 141 24.37 5.75 1.63
C GLY A 141 23.50 6.99 1.86
N ASP A 142 24.13 8.16 1.95
CA ASP A 142 23.42 9.44 2.08
C ASP A 142 22.66 9.76 0.79
N THR A 143 21.34 9.80 0.85
CA THR A 143 20.46 10.03 -0.30
C THR A 143 19.18 10.76 0.10
N ASP A 144 18.57 11.45 -0.86
CA ASP A 144 17.26 12.11 -0.75
C ASP A 144 16.17 11.38 -1.54
N LEU A 145 16.43 10.15 -1.98
CA LEU A 145 15.45 9.30 -2.64
C LEU A 145 14.25 9.06 -1.71
N LEU A 146 13.06 9.43 -2.18
CA LEU A 146 11.81 8.99 -1.60
C LEU A 146 11.52 7.58 -2.10
N VAL A 147 11.42 6.65 -1.17
CA VAL A 147 11.17 5.22 -1.41
C VAL A 147 9.88 4.84 -0.76
#